data_AF-A0A857J7V5-F1
#
_entry.id   AF-A0A857J7V5-F1
#
_cell.length_a   1.000
_cell.length_b   1.000
_cell.length_c   1.000
_cell.angle_alpha   90.00
_cell.angle_beta   90.00
_cell.angle_gamma   90.00
#
_symmetry.space_group_name_H-M   'P 1'
#
loop_
_entity.id
_entity.type
_entity.pdbx_description
1 polymer ?
#
loop_
_entity_poly.entity_id
_entity_poly.type
_entity_poly.pdbx_seq_one_letter_code
_entity_poly.pdbx_strand_id
1 'polypeptide(L)'
;MTLPSATQPPALPPGASFASTVAAAGQQIPPWFERLPPEIKLGTLEPFLLERPQASPVHAFSGCNREMARQLAPLRRADATVKALWTAPDFPEFRQAVETLGEIPLRYQSDCWHAAWSALARLSRMQNRPEVEAAFFHLFDRLPADPAVLVQQLHRAVSWALHQGPGIWSSAGADAILRRCAALMPDMPDELWRRLLRLQRATRFTREAPDYHELLATPGLSPAQRGQLELLRGCTKVGLEAMTEAQMLALIGRIEDVEDQAVRVELFRHLLPLLLAANPPYRDVAKAAIDRALLRITDPAQRRQVLTRLRFRPGEAEPATLPAELAAMTPLQALRVLAWQVETLLSQTEGSQLLDVCIDRLLERSCQDPQEHPLFLGRLAKLCVQFTDRVQRQRIETLVLHQCAQLPPWQRLPILEKLEKEVWSCAEVEQAWSAAWEAAVAPATQALRQATTAQAAWPLLLGLLPALPKREGRDAVLRAQLDALPLLDPRDQAQMLERMLRCCLRYGCQLEEGHTSLLIEACVRLPFYLRPPALDKLQNLCRRTLPGEASGPIQAQLAALLEQTAREQQAWMASAAAGATQA
;
A
#
# COMPACT_ATOMS: atom_id res chain seq x y z
N MET A 1 45.10 13.04 -3.80
CA MET A 1 44.32 13.39 -5.01
C MET A 1 43.59 14.69 -4.73
N THR A 2 44.21 15.78 -5.14
CA THR A 2 43.74 17.16 -4.99
C THR A 2 42.73 17.47 -6.08
N LEU A 3 41.54 17.92 -5.69
CA LEU A 3 40.52 18.46 -6.59
C LEU A 3 41.06 19.75 -7.26
N PRO A 4 40.82 19.97 -8.56
CA PRO A 4 41.26 21.20 -9.22
C PRO A 4 40.41 22.38 -8.74
N SER A 5 41.11 23.47 -8.42
CA SER A 5 40.56 24.75 -7.98
C SER A 5 39.49 25.28 -8.95
N ALA A 6 38.37 25.72 -8.38
CA ALA A 6 37.40 26.55 -9.08
C ALA A 6 38.08 27.84 -9.55
N THR A 7 38.25 27.99 -10.87
CA THR A 7 38.54 29.28 -11.49
C THR A 7 37.42 30.25 -11.14
N GLN A 8 37.75 31.27 -10.35
CA GLN A 8 36.89 32.43 -10.11
C GLN A 8 36.43 33.02 -11.46
N PRO A 9 35.17 33.44 -11.61
CA PRO A 9 34.74 34.20 -12.77
C PRO A 9 35.52 35.53 -12.81
N PRO A 10 35.85 36.07 -14.01
CA PRO A 10 36.58 37.31 -14.12
C PRO A 10 35.77 38.45 -13.49
N ALA A 11 36.43 39.26 -12.67
CA ALA A 11 35.85 40.46 -12.09
C ALA A 11 35.48 41.46 -13.21
N LEU A 12 34.22 41.93 -13.19
CA LEU A 12 33.76 42.99 -14.07
C LEU A 12 34.51 44.30 -13.75
N PRO A 13 34.94 45.08 -14.76
CA PRO A 13 35.60 46.35 -14.53
C PRO A 13 34.65 47.35 -13.86
N PRO A 14 35.11 48.12 -12.86
CA PRO A 14 34.27 49.09 -12.18
C PRO A 14 34.07 50.32 -13.09
N GLY A 15 32.81 50.66 -13.36
CA GLY A 15 32.44 51.96 -13.95
C GLY A 15 31.88 51.96 -15.37
N ALA A 16 31.71 50.82 -16.03
CA ALA A 16 30.94 50.76 -17.27
C ALA A 16 29.46 50.48 -16.97
N SER A 17 28.60 51.47 -17.18
CA SER A 17 27.15 51.28 -17.20
C SER A 17 26.79 50.11 -18.12
N PHE A 18 26.16 49.07 -17.57
CA PHE A 18 25.66 47.89 -18.29
C PHE A 18 24.78 48.26 -19.50
N ALA A 19 24.21 49.48 -19.48
CA ALA A 19 23.34 49.97 -20.54
C ALA A 19 24.11 50.48 -21.79
N SER A 20 25.39 50.85 -21.70
CA SER A 20 26.11 51.41 -22.86
C SER A 20 26.79 50.36 -23.73
N THR A 21 27.17 49.20 -23.17
CA THR A 21 27.81 48.12 -23.93
C THR A 21 26.81 47.32 -24.79
N VAL A 22 25.52 47.33 -24.43
CA VAL A 22 24.48 46.54 -25.14
C VAL A 22 23.93 47.28 -26.37
N ALA A 23 24.13 48.59 -26.47
CA ALA A 23 23.65 49.38 -27.62
C ALA A 23 24.51 49.21 -28.90
N ALA A 24 25.72 48.68 -28.78
CA ALA A 24 26.68 48.56 -29.90
C ALA A 24 26.94 47.12 -30.36
N ALA A 25 26.45 46.10 -29.65
CA ALA A 25 26.59 44.70 -30.04
C ALA A 25 25.26 44.17 -30.61
N GLY A 26 25.17 44.04 -31.93
CA GLY A 26 24.03 43.40 -32.57
C GLY A 26 23.80 41.99 -32.00
N GLN A 27 22.56 41.72 -31.59
CA GLN A 27 21.88 40.41 -31.59
C GLN A 27 22.74 39.15 -31.38
N GLN A 28 23.63 39.10 -30.39
CA GLN A 28 24.30 37.86 -30.02
C GLN A 28 24.24 37.64 -28.51
N ILE A 29 23.67 36.50 -28.15
CA ILE A 29 23.62 35.98 -26.79
C ILE A 29 25.05 35.80 -26.30
N PRO A 30 25.39 36.22 -25.07
CA PRO A 30 26.73 36.02 -24.55
C PRO A 30 27.11 34.52 -24.48
N PRO A 31 28.29 34.10 -24.97
CA PRO A 31 28.71 32.69 -25.04
C PRO A 31 28.73 31.95 -23.70
N TRP A 32 28.68 32.67 -22.59
CA TRP A 32 28.66 32.09 -21.24
C TRP A 32 27.28 31.54 -20.86
N PHE A 33 26.19 32.01 -21.47
CA PHE A 33 24.82 31.55 -21.17
C PHE A 33 24.58 30.12 -21.67
N GLU A 34 25.13 29.77 -22.84
CA GLU A 34 25.00 28.41 -23.40
C GLU A 34 25.62 27.34 -22.49
N ARG A 35 26.63 27.72 -21.69
CA ARG A 35 27.38 26.83 -20.80
C ARG A 35 26.69 26.57 -19.45
N LEU A 36 25.55 27.20 -19.17
CA LEU A 36 24.84 27.03 -17.90
C LEU A 36 23.99 25.75 -17.84
N PRO A 37 23.84 25.12 -16.66
CA PRO A 37 22.90 24.02 -16.44
C PRO A 37 21.44 24.44 -16.71
N PRO A 38 20.56 23.53 -17.18
CA PRO A 38 19.16 23.82 -17.51
C PRO A 38 18.37 24.51 -16.40
N GLU A 39 18.66 24.15 -15.15
CA GLU A 39 17.96 24.62 -13.95
C GLU A 39 18.31 26.09 -13.63
N ILE A 40 19.53 26.54 -13.96
CA ILE A 40 20.00 27.92 -13.72
C ILE A 40 19.57 28.85 -14.86
N LYS A 41 19.43 28.33 -16.09
CA LYS A 41 18.95 29.08 -17.25
C LYS A 41 17.53 29.64 -17.03
N LEU A 42 16.66 28.86 -16.36
CA LEU A 42 15.30 29.27 -16.00
C LEU A 42 15.29 30.45 -15.02
N GLY A 43 16.14 30.45 -14.01
CA GLY A 43 16.22 31.53 -13.00
C GLY A 43 16.92 32.81 -13.48
N THR A 44 17.69 32.75 -14.56
CA THR A 44 18.39 33.92 -15.14
C THR A 44 17.63 34.60 -16.28
N LEU A 45 16.61 33.94 -16.84
CA LEU A 45 15.74 34.49 -17.90
C LEU A 45 14.67 35.45 -17.36
N GLU A 46 14.23 35.26 -16.13
CA GLU A 46 13.16 36.07 -15.51
C GLU A 46 13.51 37.57 -15.40
N PRO A 47 14.71 37.96 -14.92
CA PRO A 47 15.10 39.38 -14.86
C PRO A 47 15.27 40.02 -16.24
N PHE A 48 15.76 39.24 -17.22
CA PHE A 48 16.03 39.72 -18.59
C PHE A 48 14.75 39.98 -19.39
N LEU A 49 13.68 39.22 -19.12
CA LEU A 49 12.38 39.38 -19.77
C LEU A 49 11.55 40.52 -19.16
N LEU A 50 11.79 40.88 -17.89
CA LEU A 50 11.04 41.91 -17.18
C LEU A 50 11.48 43.35 -17.53
N GLU A 51 12.71 43.59 -17.97
CA GLU A 51 13.23 44.95 -18.13
C GLU A 51 12.86 45.65 -19.47
N ARG A 52 12.51 44.94 -20.55
CA ARG A 52 12.10 45.56 -21.84
C ARG A 52 11.12 44.71 -22.67
N PRO A 53 9.82 44.70 -22.34
CA PRO A 53 8.83 43.90 -23.07
C PRO A 53 8.55 44.39 -24.51
N GLN A 54 8.89 45.64 -24.85
CA GLN A 54 8.54 46.24 -26.15
C GLN A 54 9.67 46.30 -27.19
N ALA A 55 10.91 45.94 -26.81
CA ALA A 55 12.08 46.09 -27.69
C ALA A 55 12.71 44.76 -28.17
N SER A 56 12.19 43.61 -27.77
CA SER A 56 12.67 42.30 -28.26
C SER A 56 11.61 41.61 -29.09
N PRO A 57 11.75 41.53 -30.42
CA PRO A 57 10.98 40.57 -31.17
C PRO A 57 11.42 39.18 -30.69
N VAL A 58 10.44 38.33 -30.41
CA VAL A 58 10.54 36.92 -29.98
C VAL A 58 11.56 36.09 -30.80
N HIS A 59 12.03 36.60 -31.94
CA HIS A 59 13.08 36.05 -32.79
C HIS A 59 14.46 35.89 -32.13
N ALA A 60 14.90 36.80 -31.24
CA ALA A 60 16.26 36.72 -30.64
C ALA A 60 16.45 35.48 -29.75
N PHE A 61 15.36 34.98 -29.17
CA PHE A 61 15.33 33.75 -28.37
C PHE A 61 14.72 32.58 -29.12
N SER A 62 14.37 32.71 -30.40
CA SER A 62 13.73 31.62 -31.16
C SER A 62 14.59 30.35 -31.23
N GLY A 63 15.92 30.49 -31.19
CA GLY A 63 16.85 29.36 -31.08
C GLY A 63 16.80 28.70 -29.69
N CYS A 64 16.90 29.49 -28.62
CA CYS A 64 16.84 29.01 -27.24
C CYS A 64 15.47 28.43 -26.88
N ASN A 65 14.38 29.04 -27.34
CA ASN A 65 13.01 28.57 -27.14
C ASN A 65 12.77 27.27 -27.92
N ARG A 66 13.29 27.14 -29.15
CA ARG A 66 13.24 25.87 -29.90
C ARG A 66 14.07 24.78 -29.21
N GLU A 67 15.25 25.10 -28.72
CA GLU A 67 16.12 24.15 -28.04
C GLU A 67 15.53 23.70 -26.69
N MET A 68 15.00 24.65 -25.91
CA MET A 68 14.31 24.35 -24.66
C MET A 68 13.00 23.59 -24.89
N ALA A 69 12.23 23.93 -25.93
CA ALA A 69 11.05 23.16 -26.33
C ALA A 69 11.45 21.73 -26.76
N ARG A 70 12.56 21.56 -27.48
CA ARG A 70 13.11 20.25 -27.86
C ARG A 70 13.54 19.43 -26.63
N GLN A 71 14.19 20.06 -25.65
CA GLN A 71 14.63 19.40 -24.41
C GLN A 71 13.47 19.02 -23.49
N LEU A 72 12.42 19.85 -23.43
CA LEU A 72 11.24 19.63 -22.60
C LEU A 72 10.15 18.80 -23.30
N ALA A 73 10.16 18.68 -24.63
CA ALA A 73 9.16 17.91 -25.37
C ALA A 73 9.01 16.46 -24.87
N PRO A 74 10.09 15.70 -24.58
CA PRO A 74 10.02 14.41 -23.89
C PRO A 74 9.22 14.42 -22.58
N LEU A 75 9.46 15.42 -21.73
CA LEU A 75 8.81 15.56 -20.42
C LEU A 75 7.33 15.96 -20.61
N ARG A 76 7.04 16.90 -21.51
CA ARG A 76 5.67 17.33 -21.82
C ARG A 76 4.83 16.19 -22.37
N ARG A 77 5.40 15.31 -23.21
CA ARG A 77 4.70 14.12 -23.72
C ARG A 77 4.40 13.11 -22.61
N ALA A 78 5.34 12.89 -21.69
CA ALA A 78 5.13 12.03 -20.53
C ALA A 78 4.03 12.60 -19.61
N ASP A 79 4.08 13.89 -19.30
CA ASP A 79 3.06 14.59 -18.50
C ASP A 79 1.67 14.53 -19.16
N ALA A 80 1.59 14.81 -20.47
CA ALA A 80 0.35 14.71 -21.22
C ALA A 80 -0.24 13.29 -21.21
N THR A 81 0.62 12.27 -21.29
CA THR A 81 0.20 10.85 -21.23
C THR A 81 -0.31 10.48 -19.83
N VAL A 82 0.42 10.86 -18.77
CA VAL A 82 -0.05 10.66 -17.38
C VAL A 82 -1.39 11.36 -17.16
N LYS A 83 -1.53 12.60 -17.63
CA LYS A 83 -2.76 13.36 -17.53
C LYS A 83 -3.90 12.66 -18.27
N ALA A 84 -3.71 12.26 -19.52
CA ALA A 84 -4.72 11.56 -20.32
C ALA A 84 -5.18 10.26 -19.63
N LEU A 85 -4.25 9.46 -19.11
CA LEU A 85 -4.57 8.23 -18.35
C LEU A 85 -5.37 8.55 -17.08
N TRP A 86 -5.02 9.61 -16.36
CA TRP A 86 -5.72 10.04 -15.15
C TRP A 86 -7.05 10.74 -15.40
N THR A 87 -7.31 11.27 -16.59
CA THR A 87 -8.57 11.95 -16.90
C THR A 87 -9.54 11.07 -17.69
N ALA A 88 -9.09 9.96 -18.28
CA ALA A 88 -9.94 9.04 -19.03
C ALA A 88 -11.18 8.60 -18.21
N PRO A 89 -12.41 8.98 -18.62
CA PRO A 89 -13.66 8.65 -17.94
C PRO A 89 -14.16 7.25 -18.27
N ASP A 90 -13.78 6.71 -19.43
CA ASP A 90 -14.27 5.45 -19.96
C ASP A 90 -13.17 4.61 -20.65
N PHE A 91 -13.58 3.45 -21.17
CA PHE A 91 -12.66 2.54 -21.85
C PHE A 91 -12.10 3.10 -23.17
N PRO A 92 -12.89 3.69 -24.09
CA PRO A 92 -12.36 4.34 -25.29
C PRO A 92 -11.26 5.37 -25.04
N GLU A 93 -11.45 6.30 -24.11
CA GLU A 93 -10.44 7.32 -23.82
C GLU A 93 -9.21 6.73 -23.12
N PHE A 94 -9.40 5.74 -22.25
CA PHE A 94 -8.29 5.00 -21.65
C PHE A 94 -7.46 4.29 -22.71
N ARG A 95 -8.11 3.63 -23.67
CA ARG A 95 -7.44 2.96 -24.79
C ARG A 95 -6.56 3.93 -25.57
N GLN A 96 -7.11 5.09 -25.92
CA GLN A 96 -6.36 6.14 -26.62
C GLN A 96 -5.14 6.61 -25.81
N ALA A 97 -5.28 6.78 -24.50
CA ALA A 97 -4.18 7.19 -23.63
C ALA A 97 -3.12 6.09 -23.45
N VAL A 98 -3.49 4.81 -23.53
CA VAL A 98 -2.55 3.68 -23.49
C VAL A 98 -1.71 3.60 -24.75
N GLU A 99 -2.26 3.93 -25.91
CA GLU A 99 -1.52 3.94 -27.19
C GLU A 99 -0.30 4.88 -27.14
N THR A 100 -0.36 5.98 -26.39
CA THR A 100 0.74 6.95 -26.30
C THR A 100 1.93 6.46 -25.46
N LEU A 101 1.77 5.39 -24.66
CA LEU A 101 2.84 4.83 -23.84
C LEU A 101 4.06 4.37 -24.66
N GLY A 102 3.83 3.88 -25.89
CA GLY A 102 4.89 3.41 -26.78
C GLY A 102 5.83 4.52 -27.27
N GLU A 103 5.40 5.78 -27.19
CA GLU A 103 6.15 6.94 -27.67
C GLU A 103 6.95 7.65 -26.56
N ILE A 104 6.83 7.18 -25.31
CA ILE A 104 7.45 7.80 -24.15
C ILE A 104 8.93 7.37 -24.01
N PRO A 105 9.86 8.33 -23.86
CA PRO A 105 11.27 8.02 -23.61
C PRO A 105 11.49 7.20 -22.34
N LEU A 106 12.43 6.24 -22.40
CA LEU A 106 12.73 5.27 -21.33
C LEU A 106 12.77 5.87 -19.91
N ARG A 107 13.39 7.06 -19.76
CA ARG A 107 13.54 7.75 -18.47
C ARG A 107 12.22 8.10 -17.77
N TYR A 108 11.10 8.17 -18.49
CA TYR A 108 9.77 8.50 -17.95
C TYR A 108 8.78 7.33 -18.04
N GLN A 109 9.19 6.18 -18.59
CA GLN A 109 8.27 5.05 -18.79
C GLN A 109 7.75 4.50 -17.47
N SER A 110 8.58 4.43 -16.41
CA SER A 110 8.15 3.93 -15.09
C SER A 110 6.93 4.69 -14.55
N ASP A 111 6.96 6.02 -14.63
CA ASP A 111 5.89 6.89 -14.11
C ASP A 111 4.62 6.77 -14.97
N CYS A 112 4.77 6.73 -16.30
CA CYS A 112 3.65 6.56 -17.22
C CYS A 112 2.97 5.19 -17.06
N TRP A 113 3.75 4.12 -16.89
CA TRP A 113 3.22 2.79 -16.60
C TRP A 113 2.54 2.73 -15.24
N HIS A 114 3.08 3.40 -14.21
CA HIS A 114 2.42 3.51 -12.92
C HIS A 114 1.06 4.22 -13.03
N ALA A 115 1.00 5.30 -13.80
CA ALA A 115 -0.26 6.00 -14.10
C ALA A 115 -1.24 5.09 -14.84
N ALA A 116 -0.80 4.28 -15.81
CA ALA A 116 -1.65 3.38 -16.57
C ALA A 116 -2.31 2.31 -15.69
N TRP A 117 -1.55 1.65 -14.81
CA TRP A 117 -2.11 0.68 -13.86
C TRP A 117 -3.08 1.33 -12.86
N SER A 118 -2.79 2.56 -12.44
CA SER A 118 -3.65 3.31 -11.51
C SER A 118 -4.97 3.72 -12.18
N ALA A 119 -4.91 4.14 -13.45
CA ALA A 119 -6.06 4.45 -14.27
C ALA A 119 -6.94 3.21 -14.49
N LEU A 120 -6.34 2.06 -14.83
CA LEU A 120 -7.06 0.79 -14.95
C LEU A 120 -7.75 0.38 -13.63
N ALA A 121 -7.06 0.51 -12.49
CA ALA A 121 -7.63 0.22 -11.17
C ALA A 121 -8.77 1.16 -10.77
N ARG A 122 -8.81 2.39 -11.33
CA ARG A 122 -9.92 3.32 -11.15
C ARG A 122 -11.10 2.93 -12.06
N LEU A 123 -10.84 2.65 -13.33
CA LEU A 123 -11.88 2.20 -14.28
C LEU A 123 -12.56 0.92 -13.81
N SER A 124 -11.82 -0.01 -13.20
CA SER A 124 -12.37 -1.25 -12.67
C SER A 124 -13.39 -1.08 -11.54
N ARG A 125 -13.48 0.11 -10.94
CA ARG A 125 -14.50 0.46 -9.93
C ARG A 125 -15.79 0.99 -10.54
N MET A 126 -15.73 1.46 -11.79
CA MET A 126 -16.82 2.18 -12.46
C MET A 126 -17.48 1.34 -13.57
N GLN A 127 -16.73 0.42 -14.18
CA GLN A 127 -17.16 -0.32 -15.36
C GLN A 127 -17.52 -1.79 -15.08
N ASN A 128 -18.24 -2.41 -16.01
CA ASN A 128 -18.64 -3.82 -15.94
C ASN A 128 -17.46 -4.77 -16.25
N ARG A 129 -17.53 -6.01 -15.75
CA ARG A 129 -16.42 -6.98 -15.82
C ARG A 129 -15.81 -7.21 -17.21
N PRO A 130 -16.58 -7.40 -18.30
CA PRO A 130 -16.01 -7.67 -19.62
C PRO A 130 -15.17 -6.50 -20.16
N GLU A 131 -15.58 -5.27 -19.87
CA GLU A 131 -14.87 -4.06 -20.30
C GLU A 131 -13.57 -3.89 -19.52
N VAL A 132 -13.57 -4.24 -18.24
CA VAL A 132 -12.36 -4.23 -17.41
C VAL A 132 -11.35 -5.27 -17.89
N GLU A 133 -11.81 -6.47 -18.24
CA GLU A 133 -10.97 -7.52 -18.81
C GLU A 133 -10.41 -7.09 -20.18
N ALA A 134 -11.25 -6.50 -21.05
CA ALA A 134 -10.81 -5.94 -22.34
C ALA A 134 -9.79 -4.80 -22.17
N ALA A 135 -10.00 -3.89 -21.21
CA ALA A 135 -9.08 -2.80 -20.90
C ALA A 135 -7.74 -3.30 -20.36
N PHE A 136 -7.77 -4.33 -19.51
CA PHE A 136 -6.57 -5.00 -19.05
C PHE A 136 -5.82 -5.62 -20.22
N PHE A 137 -6.47 -6.41 -21.07
CA PHE A 137 -5.80 -7.03 -22.21
C PHE A 137 -5.26 -6.01 -23.19
N HIS A 138 -5.96 -4.91 -23.41
CA HIS A 138 -5.45 -3.81 -24.22
C HIS A 138 -4.14 -3.23 -23.65
N LEU A 139 -4.08 -2.98 -22.34
CA LEU A 139 -2.85 -2.53 -21.68
C LEU A 139 -1.75 -3.60 -21.72
N PHE A 140 -2.11 -4.85 -21.48
CA PHE A 140 -1.23 -6.01 -21.50
C PHE A 140 -0.69 -6.31 -22.92
N ASP A 141 -1.42 -5.88 -23.95
CA ASP A 141 -1.00 -5.99 -25.34
C ASP A 141 0.14 -5.04 -25.69
N ARG A 142 0.27 -3.95 -24.93
CA ARG A 142 1.23 -2.86 -25.14
C ARG A 142 2.38 -2.86 -24.17
N LEU A 143 2.64 -3.99 -23.50
CA LEU A 143 3.79 -4.13 -22.62
C LEU A 143 5.09 -3.72 -23.32
N PRO A 144 6.02 -3.08 -22.61
CA PRO A 144 7.25 -2.58 -23.21
C PRO A 144 8.14 -3.73 -23.66
N ALA A 145 8.86 -3.55 -24.78
CA ALA A 145 9.79 -4.55 -25.29
C ALA A 145 11.10 -4.64 -24.48
N ASP A 146 11.43 -3.60 -23.70
CA ASP A 146 12.62 -3.60 -22.84
C ASP A 146 12.51 -4.70 -21.77
N PRO A 147 13.48 -5.64 -21.67
CA PRO A 147 13.38 -6.79 -20.77
C PRO A 147 13.24 -6.42 -19.27
N ALA A 148 13.94 -5.36 -18.82
CA ALA A 148 13.92 -4.97 -17.42
C ALA A 148 12.57 -4.38 -17.03
N VAL A 149 12.00 -3.53 -17.89
CA VAL A 149 10.66 -2.96 -17.67
C VAL A 149 9.58 -4.02 -17.89
N LEU A 150 9.75 -4.92 -18.86
CA LEU A 150 8.81 -6.00 -19.18
C LEU A 150 8.56 -6.91 -17.97
N VAL A 151 9.62 -7.42 -17.33
CA VAL A 151 9.50 -8.28 -16.14
C VAL A 151 8.69 -7.56 -15.05
N GLN A 152 9.00 -6.28 -14.79
CA GLN A 152 8.29 -5.48 -13.79
C GLN A 152 6.81 -5.32 -14.13
N GLN A 153 6.48 -5.03 -15.40
CA GLN A 153 5.09 -4.89 -15.81
C GLN A 153 4.33 -6.22 -15.82
N LEU A 154 4.97 -7.35 -16.16
CA LEU A 154 4.37 -8.68 -16.03
C LEU A 154 4.04 -8.99 -14.57
N HIS A 155 4.96 -8.72 -13.64
CA HIS A 155 4.68 -8.84 -12.20
C HIS A 155 3.51 -7.96 -11.76
N ARG A 156 3.46 -6.70 -12.23
CA ARG A 156 2.36 -5.78 -11.92
C ARG A 156 1.03 -6.27 -12.50
N ALA A 157 1.03 -6.76 -13.74
CA ALA A 157 -0.15 -7.28 -14.42
C ALA A 157 -0.76 -8.47 -13.68
N VAL A 158 0.06 -9.49 -13.37
CA VAL A 158 -0.41 -10.67 -12.63
C VAL A 158 -0.81 -10.31 -11.20
N SER A 159 -0.09 -9.40 -10.54
CA SER A 159 -0.50 -8.88 -9.23
C SER A 159 -1.83 -8.14 -9.28
N TRP A 160 -2.02 -7.27 -10.27
CA TRP A 160 -3.26 -6.55 -10.46
C TRP A 160 -4.41 -7.55 -10.65
N ALA A 161 -4.22 -8.58 -11.48
CA ALA A 161 -5.20 -9.64 -11.67
C ALA A 161 -5.54 -10.38 -10.37
N LEU A 162 -4.55 -10.78 -9.59
CA LEU A 162 -4.76 -11.42 -8.29
C LEU A 162 -5.52 -10.53 -7.30
N HIS A 163 -5.29 -9.21 -7.30
CA HIS A 163 -5.96 -8.28 -6.37
C HIS A 163 -7.45 -8.05 -6.70
N GLN A 164 -7.83 -8.13 -7.97
CA GLN A 164 -9.24 -8.02 -8.39
C GLN A 164 -10.09 -9.22 -7.90
N GLY A 165 -9.45 -10.35 -7.59
CA GLY A 165 -10.09 -11.51 -6.99
C GLY A 165 -10.78 -12.44 -8.01
N PRO A 166 -11.29 -13.59 -7.53
CA PRO A 166 -11.75 -14.71 -8.36
C PRO A 166 -13.04 -14.45 -9.15
N GLY A 167 -13.72 -13.32 -8.92
CA GLY A 167 -14.99 -12.98 -9.58
C GLY A 167 -14.89 -12.08 -10.80
N ILE A 168 -13.73 -11.43 -11.03
CA ILE A 168 -13.56 -10.47 -12.13
C ILE A 168 -13.02 -11.15 -13.40
N TRP A 169 -12.27 -12.23 -13.25
CA TRP A 169 -11.58 -12.90 -14.36
C TRP A 169 -12.34 -14.08 -14.90
N SER A 170 -12.47 -14.15 -16.23
CA SER A 170 -12.78 -15.40 -16.89
C SER A 170 -11.61 -16.38 -16.78
N SER A 171 -11.89 -17.69 -16.80
CA SER A 171 -10.84 -18.72 -16.87
C SER A 171 -10.01 -18.58 -18.15
N ALA A 172 -10.67 -18.22 -19.26
CA ALA A 172 -10.02 -17.93 -20.54
C ALA A 172 -9.03 -16.75 -20.42
N GLY A 173 -9.37 -15.72 -19.64
CA GLY A 173 -8.49 -14.59 -19.36
C GLY A 173 -7.25 -15.02 -18.58
N ALA A 174 -7.41 -15.82 -17.51
CA ALA A 174 -6.25 -16.34 -16.77
C ALA A 174 -5.33 -17.20 -17.67
N ASP A 175 -5.92 -18.01 -18.56
CA ASP A 175 -5.19 -18.84 -19.52
C ASP A 175 -4.45 -17.98 -20.56
N ALA A 176 -5.09 -16.93 -21.07
CA ALA A 176 -4.47 -15.99 -22.00
C ALA A 176 -3.27 -15.26 -21.36
N ILE A 177 -3.38 -14.84 -20.09
CA ILE A 177 -2.27 -14.25 -19.34
C ILE A 177 -1.10 -15.23 -19.24
N LEU A 178 -1.36 -16.48 -18.84
CA LEU A 178 -0.32 -17.51 -18.72
C LEU A 178 0.35 -17.77 -20.07
N ARG A 179 -0.44 -18.02 -21.12
CA ARG A 179 0.05 -18.28 -22.49
C ARG A 179 0.95 -17.14 -22.97
N ARG A 180 0.55 -15.90 -22.72
CA ARG A 180 1.31 -14.73 -23.13
C ARG A 180 2.57 -14.53 -22.31
N CYS A 181 2.54 -14.74 -21.00
CA CYS A 181 3.74 -14.72 -20.17
C CYS A 181 4.75 -15.77 -20.65
N ALA A 182 4.30 -17.00 -20.95
CA ALA A 182 5.15 -18.07 -21.44
C ALA A 182 5.74 -17.75 -22.83
N ALA A 183 4.96 -17.10 -23.72
CA ALA A 183 5.42 -16.68 -25.04
C ALA A 183 6.43 -15.51 -24.98
N LEU A 184 6.20 -14.52 -24.10
CA LEU A 184 7.09 -13.37 -23.95
C LEU A 184 8.36 -13.71 -23.16
N MET A 185 8.31 -14.74 -22.32
CA MET A 185 9.39 -15.08 -21.38
C MET A 185 9.47 -16.59 -21.14
N PRO A 186 10.18 -17.33 -22.01
CA PRO A 186 10.39 -18.77 -21.83
C PRO A 186 11.12 -19.11 -20.52
N ASP A 187 12.12 -18.31 -20.14
CA ASP A 187 12.84 -18.43 -18.86
C ASP A 187 12.18 -17.59 -17.77
N MET A 188 10.94 -17.95 -17.43
CA MET A 188 10.12 -17.19 -16.50
C MET A 188 10.68 -17.23 -15.06
N PRO A 189 10.82 -16.08 -14.38
CA PRO A 189 11.21 -16.05 -12.97
C PRO A 189 10.24 -16.84 -12.08
N ASP A 190 10.77 -17.58 -11.12
CA ASP A 190 9.97 -18.43 -10.21
C ASP A 190 8.86 -17.64 -9.51
N GLU A 191 9.14 -16.40 -9.08
CA GLU A 191 8.12 -15.56 -8.44
C GLU A 191 6.96 -15.19 -9.38
N LEU A 192 7.24 -14.97 -10.67
CA LEU A 192 6.19 -14.70 -11.66
C LEU A 192 5.37 -15.96 -11.90
N TRP A 193 6.04 -17.11 -12.06
CA TRP A 193 5.39 -18.40 -12.20
C TRP A 193 4.48 -18.74 -11.02
N ARG A 194 4.94 -18.57 -9.78
CA ARG A 194 4.14 -18.79 -8.57
C ARG A 194 2.88 -17.92 -8.53
N ARG A 195 2.97 -16.67 -9.01
CA ARG A 195 1.79 -15.78 -9.12
C ARG A 195 0.82 -16.24 -10.20
N LEU A 196 1.31 -16.74 -11.33
CA LEU A 196 0.46 -17.32 -12.37
C LEU A 196 -0.25 -18.59 -11.87
N LEU A 197 0.44 -19.47 -11.13
CA LEU A 197 -0.21 -20.62 -10.47
C LEU A 197 -1.32 -20.18 -9.52
N ARG A 198 -1.08 -19.14 -8.70
CA ARG A 198 -2.12 -18.56 -7.83
C ARG A 198 -3.30 -18.00 -8.61
N LEU A 199 -3.05 -17.39 -9.77
CA LEU A 199 -4.09 -16.80 -10.62
C LEU A 199 -4.93 -17.89 -11.28
N GLN A 200 -4.28 -18.92 -11.82
CA GLN A 200 -4.91 -20.11 -12.39
C GLN A 200 -5.80 -20.81 -11.37
N ARG A 201 -5.31 -20.95 -10.14
CA ARG A 201 -6.12 -21.45 -9.03
C ARG A 201 -7.35 -20.59 -8.75
N ALA A 202 -7.18 -19.26 -8.68
CA ALA A 202 -8.26 -18.36 -8.27
C ALA A 202 -9.46 -18.43 -9.22
N THR A 203 -9.22 -18.69 -10.50
CA THR A 203 -10.25 -18.72 -11.55
C THR A 203 -10.87 -20.11 -11.79
N ARG A 204 -10.26 -21.19 -11.30
CA ARG A 204 -10.65 -22.58 -11.62
C ARG A 204 -11.43 -23.31 -10.51
N PHE A 205 -12.05 -22.58 -9.59
CA PHE A 205 -12.72 -23.17 -8.42
C PHE A 205 -13.98 -24.01 -8.73
N THR A 206 -14.52 -23.99 -9.96
CA THR A 206 -15.91 -24.45 -10.19
C THR A 206 -16.19 -25.31 -11.42
N ARG A 207 -15.26 -25.51 -12.38
CA ARG A 207 -15.54 -26.34 -13.58
C ARG A 207 -14.32 -27.10 -14.08
N GLU A 208 -14.54 -28.34 -14.53
CA GLU A 208 -13.64 -29.00 -15.47
C GLU A 208 -13.56 -28.12 -16.72
N ALA A 209 -12.43 -27.46 -16.93
CA ALA A 209 -12.22 -26.70 -18.16
C ALA A 209 -11.90 -27.71 -19.28
N PRO A 210 -12.70 -27.80 -20.36
CA PRO A 210 -12.46 -28.73 -21.46
C PRO A 210 -11.07 -28.53 -22.11
N ASP A 211 -10.54 -27.31 -22.07
CA ASP A 211 -9.32 -26.93 -22.80
C ASP A 211 -8.02 -27.03 -21.97
N TYR A 212 -8.03 -27.80 -20.87
CA TYR A 212 -6.84 -27.90 -20.01
C TYR A 212 -5.63 -28.49 -20.73
N HIS A 213 -5.87 -29.44 -21.63
CA HIS A 213 -4.81 -30.04 -22.44
C HIS A 213 -4.13 -29.00 -23.34
N GLU A 214 -4.88 -28.01 -23.84
CA GLU A 214 -4.30 -26.90 -24.61
C GLU A 214 -3.45 -25.98 -23.73
N LEU A 215 -3.87 -25.75 -22.47
CA LEU A 215 -3.07 -24.96 -21.54
C LEU A 215 -1.74 -25.65 -21.22
N LEU A 216 -1.74 -26.97 -21.02
CA LEU A 216 -0.51 -27.75 -20.80
C LEU A 216 0.40 -27.78 -22.03
N ALA A 217 -0.16 -27.67 -23.23
CA ALA A 217 0.57 -27.59 -24.49
C ALA A 217 1.10 -26.18 -24.81
N THR A 218 0.96 -25.21 -23.90
CA THR A 218 1.44 -23.84 -24.08
C THR A 218 2.95 -23.81 -24.37
N PRO A 219 3.39 -23.26 -25.52
CA PRO A 219 4.81 -23.07 -25.82
C PRO A 219 5.50 -22.18 -24.79
N GLY A 220 6.74 -22.50 -24.44
CA GLY A 220 7.54 -21.74 -23.47
C GLY A 220 7.43 -22.24 -22.03
N LEU A 221 6.54 -23.19 -21.71
CA LEU A 221 6.51 -23.82 -20.39
C LEU A 221 7.54 -24.95 -20.24
N SER A 222 8.32 -24.90 -19.17
CA SER A 222 9.24 -25.98 -18.83
C SER A 222 8.50 -27.27 -18.45
N PRO A 223 9.14 -28.46 -18.52
CA PRO A 223 8.53 -29.71 -18.06
C PRO A 223 8.08 -29.64 -16.59
N ALA A 224 8.86 -28.99 -15.72
CA ALA A 224 8.51 -28.80 -14.32
C ALA A 224 7.25 -27.94 -14.15
N GLN A 225 7.14 -26.84 -14.89
CA GLN A 225 5.97 -25.96 -14.87
C GLN A 225 4.71 -26.69 -15.38
N ARG A 226 4.84 -27.48 -16.45
CA ARG A 226 3.74 -28.33 -16.95
C ARG A 226 3.28 -29.35 -15.91
N GLY A 227 4.22 -30.05 -15.25
CA GLY A 227 3.90 -30.97 -14.17
C GLY A 227 3.21 -30.30 -12.98
N GLN A 228 3.63 -29.09 -12.61
CA GLN A 228 3.00 -28.33 -11.52
C GLN A 228 1.58 -27.85 -11.87
N LEU A 229 1.33 -27.50 -13.13
CA LEU A 229 -0.03 -27.24 -13.62
C LEU A 229 -0.88 -28.52 -13.55
N GLU A 230 -0.38 -29.65 -14.05
CA GLU A 230 -1.09 -30.94 -13.94
C GLU A 230 -1.48 -31.28 -12.49
N LEU A 231 -0.57 -31.05 -11.54
CA LEU A 231 -0.87 -31.20 -10.12
C LEU A 231 -1.97 -30.24 -9.65
N LEU A 232 -1.92 -28.98 -10.08
CA LEU A 232 -2.98 -27.99 -9.79
C LEU A 232 -4.35 -28.45 -10.31
N ARG A 233 -4.42 -29.05 -11.51
CA ARG A 233 -5.66 -29.67 -12.03
C ARG A 233 -6.12 -30.85 -11.18
N GLY A 234 -5.19 -31.67 -10.71
CA GLY A 234 -5.49 -32.77 -9.78
C GLY A 234 -6.13 -32.28 -8.48
N CYS A 235 -5.84 -31.04 -8.08
CA CYS A 235 -6.45 -30.38 -6.93
C CYS A 235 -7.77 -29.65 -7.28
N THR A 236 -8.73 -30.29 -7.96
CA THR A 236 -10.06 -29.69 -8.26
C THR A 236 -11.19 -30.42 -7.56
N LYS A 237 -12.26 -29.71 -7.17
CA LYS A 237 -13.37 -30.28 -6.37
C LYS A 237 -13.94 -31.57 -6.99
N VAL A 238 -14.26 -31.54 -8.29
CA VAL A 238 -14.82 -32.68 -9.04
C VAL A 238 -13.87 -33.87 -9.03
N GLY A 239 -12.57 -33.64 -9.18
CA GLY A 239 -11.56 -34.68 -9.13
C GLY A 239 -11.42 -35.34 -7.76
N LEU A 240 -11.63 -34.59 -6.66
CA LEU A 240 -11.48 -35.12 -5.30
C LEU A 240 -12.68 -35.97 -4.85
N GLU A 241 -13.91 -35.64 -5.29
CA GLU A 241 -15.12 -36.41 -4.94
C GLU A 241 -15.08 -37.85 -5.47
N ALA A 242 -14.41 -38.07 -6.61
CA ALA A 242 -14.26 -39.40 -7.23
C ALA A 242 -12.97 -40.13 -6.84
N MET A 243 -12.08 -39.51 -6.06
CA MET A 243 -10.74 -40.03 -5.77
C MET A 243 -10.76 -41.06 -4.63
N THR A 244 -10.00 -42.14 -4.75
CA THR A 244 -9.76 -43.09 -3.65
C THR A 244 -8.69 -42.57 -2.69
N GLU A 245 -8.62 -43.13 -1.48
CA GLU A 245 -7.56 -42.79 -0.51
C GLU A 245 -6.15 -42.95 -1.09
N ALA A 246 -5.88 -44.06 -1.78
CA ALA A 246 -4.58 -44.33 -2.39
C ALA A 246 -4.22 -43.30 -3.47
N GLN A 247 -5.19 -42.86 -4.27
CA GLN A 247 -4.99 -41.82 -5.28
C GLN A 247 -4.72 -40.46 -4.65
N MET A 248 -5.40 -40.13 -3.54
CA MET A 248 -5.17 -38.90 -2.79
C MET A 248 -3.76 -38.87 -2.18
N LEU A 249 -3.33 -39.97 -1.55
CA LEU A 249 -1.98 -40.09 -1.00
C LEU A 249 -0.90 -40.01 -2.09
N ALA A 250 -1.15 -40.60 -3.26
CA ALA A 250 -0.26 -40.47 -4.42
C ALA A 250 -0.21 -39.03 -4.97
N LEU A 251 -1.34 -38.30 -4.98
CA LEU A 251 -1.35 -36.88 -5.34
C LEU A 251 -0.51 -36.05 -4.34
N ILE A 252 -0.68 -36.29 -3.04
CA ILE A 252 0.11 -35.63 -2.00
C ILE A 252 1.60 -35.92 -2.18
N GLY A 253 1.99 -37.18 -2.41
CA GLY A 253 3.38 -37.56 -2.69
C GLY A 253 3.97 -36.83 -3.89
N ARG A 254 3.24 -36.77 -5.02
CA ARG A 254 3.70 -36.00 -6.19
C ARG A 254 3.83 -34.50 -5.94
N ILE A 255 3.00 -33.92 -5.06
CA ILE A 255 3.17 -32.53 -4.63
C ILE A 255 4.44 -32.38 -3.78
N GLU A 256 4.73 -33.34 -2.90
CA GLU A 256 5.97 -33.34 -2.10
C GLU A 256 7.24 -33.41 -2.95
N ASP A 257 7.19 -34.14 -4.07
CA ASP A 257 8.32 -34.31 -4.99
C ASP A 257 8.65 -33.06 -5.82
N VAL A 258 7.78 -32.04 -5.82
CA VAL A 258 8.03 -30.78 -6.54
C VAL A 258 9.24 -30.06 -5.94
N GLU A 259 10.28 -29.77 -6.71
CA GLU A 259 11.52 -29.17 -6.18
C GLU A 259 11.30 -27.84 -5.42
N ASP A 260 10.58 -26.88 -6.00
CA ASP A 260 10.27 -25.59 -5.36
C ASP A 260 9.30 -25.74 -4.18
N GLN A 261 9.82 -25.56 -2.96
CA GLN A 261 9.04 -25.62 -1.72
C GLN A 261 7.90 -24.60 -1.66
N ALA A 262 8.04 -23.42 -2.28
CA ALA A 262 6.97 -22.43 -2.33
C ALA A 262 5.81 -22.88 -3.23
N VAL A 263 6.10 -23.62 -4.31
CA VAL A 263 5.05 -24.25 -5.13
C VAL A 263 4.35 -25.36 -4.34
N ARG A 264 5.08 -26.17 -3.56
CA ARG A 264 4.46 -27.15 -2.64
C ARG A 264 3.46 -26.49 -1.70
N VAL A 265 3.85 -25.37 -1.06
CA VAL A 265 2.96 -24.60 -0.18
C VAL A 265 1.71 -24.16 -0.93
N GLU A 266 1.83 -23.64 -2.15
CA GLU A 266 0.67 -23.17 -2.94
C GLU A 266 -0.28 -24.29 -3.34
N LEU A 267 0.26 -25.45 -3.74
CA LEU A 267 -0.51 -26.65 -4.09
C LEU A 267 -1.24 -27.20 -2.86
N PHE A 268 -0.57 -27.40 -1.73
CA PHE A 268 -1.22 -27.83 -0.48
C PHE A 268 -2.24 -26.81 0.03
N ARG A 269 -1.93 -25.51 -0.09
CA ARG A 269 -2.86 -24.42 0.21
C ARG A 269 -4.12 -24.50 -0.67
N HIS A 270 -4.03 -25.07 -1.88
CA HIS A 270 -5.18 -25.29 -2.74
C HIS A 270 -5.96 -26.55 -2.38
N LEU A 271 -5.23 -27.66 -2.17
CA LEU A 271 -5.79 -28.97 -1.90
C LEU A 271 -6.59 -29.01 -0.58
N LEU A 272 -6.03 -28.44 0.50
CA LEU A 272 -6.62 -28.56 1.84
C LEU A 272 -8.05 -28.01 1.93
N PRO A 273 -8.38 -26.77 1.51
CA PRO A 273 -9.76 -26.29 1.55
C PRO A 273 -10.74 -27.14 0.73
N LEU A 274 -10.29 -27.71 -0.38
CA LEU A 274 -11.13 -28.56 -1.22
C LEU A 274 -11.38 -29.93 -0.57
N LEU A 275 -10.36 -30.52 0.05
CA LEU A 275 -10.50 -31.74 0.85
C LEU A 275 -11.51 -31.54 2.00
N LEU A 276 -11.41 -30.40 2.69
CA LEU A 276 -12.34 -30.06 3.78
C LEU A 276 -13.78 -29.84 3.28
N ALA A 277 -13.94 -29.27 2.08
CA ALA A 277 -15.25 -29.03 1.47
C ALA A 277 -15.89 -30.30 0.87
N ALA A 278 -15.11 -31.18 0.24
CA ALA A 278 -15.60 -32.45 -0.31
C ALA A 278 -15.92 -33.47 0.79
N ASN A 279 -15.25 -33.37 1.93
CA ASN A 279 -15.43 -34.24 3.11
C ASN A 279 -15.46 -35.75 2.80
N PRO A 280 -14.45 -36.30 2.10
CA PRO A 280 -14.39 -37.73 1.80
C PRO A 280 -14.14 -38.56 3.08
N PRO A 281 -14.43 -39.88 3.06
CA PRO A 281 -14.27 -40.75 4.24
C PRO A 281 -12.83 -40.84 4.75
N TYR A 282 -11.83 -40.66 3.87
CA TYR A 282 -10.40 -40.67 4.20
C TYR A 282 -9.83 -39.28 4.52
N ARG A 283 -10.70 -38.27 4.71
CA ARG A 283 -10.31 -36.87 4.92
C ARG A 283 -9.23 -36.70 5.99
N ASP A 284 -9.37 -37.36 7.13
CA ASP A 284 -8.45 -37.17 8.26
C ASP A 284 -7.07 -37.75 7.96
N VAL A 285 -7.02 -38.89 7.27
CA VAL A 285 -5.76 -39.50 6.79
C VAL A 285 -5.06 -38.58 5.80
N ALA A 286 -5.81 -38.05 4.81
CA ALA A 286 -5.27 -37.14 3.81
C ALA A 286 -4.81 -35.80 4.42
N LYS A 287 -5.57 -35.25 5.37
CA LYS A 287 -5.19 -34.04 6.11
C LYS A 287 -3.89 -34.27 6.89
N ALA A 288 -3.78 -35.37 7.64
CA ALA A 288 -2.56 -35.70 8.39
C ALA A 288 -1.36 -35.92 7.47
N ALA A 289 -1.55 -36.46 6.27
CA ALA A 289 -0.50 -36.55 5.26
C ALA A 289 -0.07 -35.16 4.76
N ILE A 290 -1.01 -34.26 4.43
CA ILE A 290 -0.71 -32.87 4.05
C ILE A 290 0.02 -32.13 5.17
N ASP A 291 -0.40 -32.28 6.42
CA ASP A 291 0.24 -31.59 7.55
C ASP A 291 1.69 -32.06 7.76
N ARG A 292 1.95 -33.37 7.65
CA ARG A 292 3.31 -33.92 7.66
C ARG A 292 4.15 -33.42 6.49
N ALA A 293 3.58 -33.37 5.29
CA ALA A 293 4.23 -32.84 4.10
C ALA A 293 4.63 -31.36 4.28
N LEU A 294 3.70 -30.55 4.81
CA LEU A 294 3.91 -29.15 5.12
C LEU A 294 5.02 -28.98 6.19
N LEU A 295 5.06 -29.83 7.22
CA LEU A 295 6.11 -29.79 8.24
C LEU A 295 7.52 -30.04 7.68
N ARG A 296 7.67 -30.74 6.55
CA ARG A 296 8.96 -30.97 5.88
C ARG A 296 9.48 -29.75 5.10
N ILE A 297 8.68 -28.71 4.95
CA ILE A 297 9.08 -27.46 4.30
C ILE A 297 9.94 -26.65 5.27
N THR A 298 11.24 -26.63 5.02
CA THR A 298 12.27 -26.03 5.89
C THR A 298 12.70 -24.63 5.44
N ASP A 299 12.32 -24.18 4.24
CA ASP A 299 12.65 -22.84 3.75
C ASP A 299 12.13 -21.75 4.73
N PRO A 300 13.02 -20.94 5.34
CA PRO A 300 12.63 -19.87 6.26
C PRO A 300 11.61 -18.88 5.66
N ALA A 301 11.68 -18.61 4.35
CA ALA A 301 10.77 -17.68 3.69
C ALA A 301 9.32 -18.19 3.64
N GLN A 302 9.15 -19.52 3.59
CA GLN A 302 7.84 -20.18 3.56
C GLN A 302 7.39 -20.68 4.93
N ARG A 303 8.32 -20.95 5.85
CA ARG A 303 8.04 -21.60 7.14
C ARG A 303 6.94 -20.90 7.92
N ARG A 304 6.95 -19.57 7.99
CA ARG A 304 5.87 -18.80 8.62
C ARG A 304 4.49 -19.12 8.04
N GLN A 305 4.38 -19.20 6.71
CA GLN A 305 3.11 -19.48 6.03
C GLN A 305 2.62 -20.90 6.33
N VAL A 306 3.56 -21.85 6.38
CA VAL A 306 3.30 -23.25 6.77
C VAL A 306 2.74 -23.30 8.19
N LEU A 307 3.42 -22.70 9.16
CA LEU A 307 3.00 -22.77 10.58
C LEU A 307 1.67 -22.05 10.86
N THR A 308 1.31 -21.03 10.06
CA THR A 308 -0.02 -20.40 10.14
C THR A 308 -1.16 -21.25 9.56
N ARG A 309 -0.87 -22.45 9.05
CA ARG A 309 -1.87 -23.38 8.48
C ARG A 309 -1.99 -24.66 9.25
N LEU A 310 -0.91 -25.08 9.90
CA LEU A 310 -0.89 -26.25 10.77
C LEU A 310 -1.60 -25.94 12.08
N ARG A 311 -2.17 -26.99 12.69
CA ARG A 311 -2.63 -26.97 14.08
C ARG A 311 -1.69 -27.84 14.89
N PHE A 312 -1.10 -27.29 15.94
CA PHE A 312 -0.21 -28.05 16.81
C PHE A 312 -1.03 -28.90 17.78
N ARG A 313 -1.16 -30.19 17.45
CA ARG A 313 -1.93 -31.21 18.19
C ARG A 313 -1.13 -32.51 18.25
N PRO A 314 -1.21 -33.28 19.34
CA PRO A 314 -0.58 -34.60 19.43
C PRO A 314 -0.97 -35.48 18.24
N GLY A 315 0.01 -36.09 17.56
CA GLY A 315 -0.20 -36.94 16.39
C GLY A 315 -0.35 -36.21 15.03
N GLU A 316 -0.51 -34.88 15.01
CA GLU A 316 -0.48 -34.06 13.78
C GLU A 316 0.85 -33.28 13.69
N ALA A 317 1.10 -32.45 14.69
CA ALA A 317 2.29 -31.62 14.84
C ALA A 317 2.55 -31.42 16.33
N GLU A 318 3.65 -31.96 16.82
CA GLU A 318 3.92 -32.03 18.25
C GLU A 318 4.00 -30.64 18.89
N PRO A 319 3.11 -30.29 19.84
CA PRO A 319 3.09 -28.98 20.49
C PRO A 319 4.45 -28.58 21.09
N ALA A 320 5.22 -29.54 21.60
CA ALA A 320 6.55 -29.33 22.15
C ALA A 320 7.56 -28.72 21.17
N THR A 321 7.33 -28.82 19.85
CA THR A 321 8.21 -28.23 18.82
C THR A 321 7.92 -26.76 18.56
N LEU A 322 6.73 -26.26 18.93
CA LEU A 322 6.30 -24.89 18.68
C LEU A 322 7.28 -23.82 19.23
N PRO A 323 7.84 -23.91 20.45
CA PRO A 323 8.77 -22.92 20.95
C PRO A 323 10.03 -22.76 20.08
N ALA A 324 10.56 -23.86 19.55
CA ALA A 324 11.74 -23.84 18.68
C ALA A 324 11.42 -23.19 17.33
N GLU A 325 10.25 -23.49 16.77
CA GLU A 325 9.76 -22.87 15.54
C GLU A 325 9.56 -21.35 15.69
N LEU A 326 9.00 -20.91 16.81
CA LEU A 326 8.82 -19.48 17.12
C LEU A 326 10.16 -18.77 17.39
N ALA A 327 11.15 -19.48 17.93
CA ALA A 327 12.49 -18.95 18.16
C ALA A 327 13.21 -18.58 16.86
N ALA A 328 12.95 -19.32 15.77
CA ALA A 328 13.55 -19.08 14.46
C ALA A 328 12.97 -17.86 13.70
N MET A 329 11.93 -17.21 14.22
CA MET A 329 11.24 -16.08 13.58
C MET A 329 11.39 -14.78 14.38
N THR A 330 11.16 -13.62 13.76
CA THR A 330 11.07 -12.36 14.52
C THR A 330 9.87 -12.39 15.46
N PRO A 331 9.89 -11.69 16.61
CA PRO A 331 8.78 -11.73 17.59
C PRO A 331 7.41 -11.40 16.95
N LEU A 332 7.37 -10.44 16.03
CA LEU A 332 6.16 -10.07 15.31
C LEU A 332 5.62 -11.17 14.38
N GLN A 333 6.51 -11.95 13.76
CA GLN A 333 6.14 -13.07 12.90
C GLN A 333 5.68 -14.26 13.73
N ALA A 334 6.42 -14.58 14.79
CA ALA A 334 6.09 -15.64 15.73
C ALA A 334 4.73 -15.40 16.41
N LEU A 335 4.43 -14.17 16.82
CA LEU A 335 3.13 -13.84 17.42
C LEU A 335 1.96 -14.07 16.45
N ARG A 336 2.15 -13.90 15.13
CA ARG A 336 1.12 -14.22 14.13
C ARG A 336 0.88 -15.72 14.03
N VAL A 337 1.93 -16.53 14.13
CA VAL A 337 1.81 -17.99 14.19
C VAL A 337 1.09 -18.39 15.46
N LEU A 338 1.52 -17.86 16.62
CA LEU A 338 0.93 -18.15 17.92
C LEU A 338 -0.55 -17.77 17.98
N ALA A 339 -0.93 -16.64 17.40
CA ALA A 339 -2.33 -16.21 17.29
C ALA A 339 -3.23 -17.26 16.61
N TRP A 340 -2.70 -17.99 15.62
CA TRP A 340 -3.43 -19.07 14.96
C TRP A 340 -3.54 -20.34 15.83
N GLN A 341 -2.67 -20.50 16.82
CA GLN A 341 -2.62 -21.66 17.70
C GLN A 341 -3.43 -21.50 18.98
N VAL A 342 -3.82 -20.28 19.39
CA VAL A 342 -4.46 -20.00 20.69
C VAL A 342 -5.61 -20.97 20.97
N GLU A 343 -6.63 -21.03 20.12
CA GLU A 343 -7.79 -21.92 20.32
C GLU A 343 -7.39 -23.41 20.41
N THR A 344 -6.41 -23.83 19.60
CA THR A 344 -5.94 -25.21 19.58
C THR A 344 -5.15 -25.57 20.85
N LEU A 345 -4.36 -24.64 21.39
CA LEU A 345 -3.61 -24.86 22.61
C LEU A 345 -4.52 -24.80 23.84
N LEU A 346 -5.48 -23.88 23.88
CA LEU A 346 -6.42 -23.76 25.01
C LEU A 346 -7.36 -24.96 25.18
N SER A 347 -7.56 -25.74 24.12
CA SER A 347 -8.34 -26.99 24.19
C SER A 347 -7.53 -28.20 24.70
N GLN A 348 -6.23 -28.03 24.97
CA GLN A 348 -5.34 -29.10 25.44
C GLN A 348 -4.96 -28.89 26.90
N THR A 349 -4.85 -29.99 27.66
CA THR A 349 -4.56 -29.96 29.11
C THR A 349 -3.28 -29.19 29.46
N GLU A 350 -2.21 -29.33 28.68
CA GLU A 350 -0.93 -28.65 28.89
C GLU A 350 -0.74 -27.42 27.98
N GLY A 351 -1.67 -27.15 27.07
CA GLY A 351 -1.48 -26.14 26.04
C GLY A 351 -1.51 -24.70 26.56
N SER A 352 -2.21 -24.44 27.67
CA SER A 352 -2.20 -23.12 28.33
C SER A 352 -0.81 -22.75 28.86
N GLN A 353 -0.11 -23.70 29.50
CA GLN A 353 1.26 -23.49 30.01
C GLN A 353 2.24 -23.26 28.85
N LEU A 354 2.11 -24.04 27.77
CA LEU A 354 2.94 -23.86 26.57
C LEU A 354 2.72 -22.48 25.94
N LEU A 355 1.47 -22.01 25.90
CA LEU A 355 1.11 -20.69 25.38
C LEU A 355 1.76 -19.57 26.22
N ASP A 356 1.71 -19.68 27.55
CA ASP A 356 2.37 -18.72 28.44
C ASP A 356 3.89 -18.68 28.23
N VAL A 357 4.55 -19.85 28.16
CA VAL A 357 5.99 -19.94 27.87
C VAL A 357 6.33 -19.29 26.53
N CYS A 358 5.49 -19.50 25.50
CA CYS A 358 5.70 -18.88 24.19
C CYS A 358 5.53 -17.37 24.25
N ILE A 359 4.49 -16.85 24.92
CA ILE A 359 4.25 -15.41 25.05
C ILE A 359 5.41 -14.74 25.79
N ASP A 360 5.86 -15.31 26.89
CA ASP A 360 6.91 -14.73 27.73
C ASP A 360 8.23 -14.65 26.97
N ARG A 361 8.65 -15.74 26.32
CA ARG A 361 9.88 -15.75 25.49
C ARG A 361 9.81 -14.77 24.33
N LEU A 362 8.63 -14.64 23.69
CA LEU A 362 8.46 -13.68 22.61
C LEU A 362 8.48 -12.24 23.12
N LEU A 363 7.91 -11.99 24.30
CA LEU A 363 7.93 -10.69 24.94
C LEU A 363 9.37 -10.27 25.29
N GLU A 364 10.12 -11.13 25.97
CA GLU A 364 11.53 -10.90 26.32
C GLU A 364 12.37 -10.59 25.09
N ARG A 365 12.22 -11.38 24.02
CA ARG A 365 12.92 -11.13 22.74
C ARG A 365 12.48 -9.83 22.08
N SER A 366 11.19 -9.47 22.17
CA SER A 366 10.70 -8.22 21.59
C SER A 366 11.30 -6.99 22.27
N CYS A 367 11.59 -7.04 23.58
CA CYS A 367 12.25 -5.95 24.30
C CYS A 367 13.65 -5.62 23.77
N GLN A 368 14.30 -6.57 23.08
CA GLN A 368 15.62 -6.38 22.48
C GLN A 368 15.58 -5.52 21.20
N ASP A 369 14.39 -5.27 20.64
CA ASP A 369 14.18 -4.43 19.45
C ASP A 369 13.21 -3.28 19.77
N PRO A 370 13.72 -2.07 20.06
CA PRO A 370 12.89 -0.91 20.39
C PRO A 370 11.92 -0.47 19.28
N GLN A 371 12.18 -0.83 18.03
CA GLN A 371 11.31 -0.47 16.90
C GLN A 371 10.18 -1.48 16.71
N GLU A 372 10.47 -2.77 16.88
CA GLU A 372 9.44 -3.83 16.78
C GLU A 372 8.60 -3.98 18.05
N HIS A 373 9.13 -3.67 19.24
CA HIS A 373 8.46 -3.91 20.53
C HIS A 373 7.07 -3.25 20.62
N PRO A 374 6.86 -1.97 20.27
CA PRO A 374 5.53 -1.35 20.34
C PRO A 374 4.53 -2.01 19.39
N LEU A 375 4.98 -2.45 18.20
CA LEU A 375 4.15 -3.17 17.25
C LEU A 375 3.77 -4.55 17.77
N PHE A 376 4.70 -5.22 18.47
CA PHE A 376 4.49 -6.51 19.12
C PHE A 376 3.43 -6.38 20.23
N LEU A 377 3.61 -5.45 21.16
CA LEU A 377 2.64 -5.18 22.22
C LEU A 377 1.26 -4.85 21.67
N GLY A 378 1.18 -4.01 20.63
CA GLY A 378 -0.10 -3.69 19.99
C GLY A 378 -0.78 -4.90 19.36
N ARG A 379 -0.03 -5.90 18.87
CA ARG A 379 -0.62 -7.16 18.38
C ARG A 379 -1.02 -8.09 19.50
N LEU A 380 -0.23 -8.14 20.58
CA LEU A 380 -0.52 -8.95 21.76
C LEU A 380 -1.81 -8.44 22.44
N ALA A 381 -1.95 -7.12 22.59
CA ALA A 381 -3.17 -6.47 23.09
C ALA A 381 -4.41 -6.87 22.29
N LYS A 382 -4.32 -6.85 20.94
CA LYS A 382 -5.41 -7.29 20.07
C LYS A 382 -5.70 -8.79 20.23
N LEU A 383 -4.67 -9.61 20.46
CA LEU A 383 -4.81 -11.04 20.65
C LEU A 383 -5.53 -11.38 21.96
N CYS A 384 -5.42 -10.54 23.00
CA CYS A 384 -6.09 -10.74 24.30
C CYS A 384 -7.61 -11.01 24.19
N VAL A 385 -8.27 -10.47 23.16
CA VAL A 385 -9.71 -10.68 22.93
C VAL A 385 -10.05 -12.14 22.58
N GLN A 386 -9.09 -12.89 22.03
CA GLN A 386 -9.29 -14.28 21.61
C GLN A 386 -9.19 -15.29 22.77
N PHE A 387 -8.68 -14.88 23.93
CA PHE A 387 -8.57 -15.75 25.10
C PHE A 387 -9.91 -15.85 25.81
N THR A 388 -10.50 -17.05 25.84
CA THR A 388 -11.75 -17.33 26.55
C THR A 388 -11.55 -17.47 28.05
N ASP A 389 -10.39 -17.95 28.49
CA ASP A 389 -10.02 -18.01 29.91
C ASP A 389 -9.78 -16.60 30.48
N ARG A 390 -10.53 -16.28 31.53
CA ARG A 390 -10.45 -14.99 32.24
C ARG A 390 -9.10 -14.80 32.92
N VAL A 391 -8.51 -15.86 33.48
CA VAL A 391 -7.24 -15.78 34.23
C VAL A 391 -6.10 -15.48 33.26
N GLN A 392 -5.99 -16.24 32.17
CA GLN A 392 -4.96 -15.98 31.17
C GLN A 392 -5.16 -14.64 30.47
N ARG A 393 -6.40 -14.24 30.19
CA ARG A 393 -6.69 -12.91 29.64
C ARG A 393 -6.18 -11.80 30.57
N GLN A 394 -6.51 -11.87 31.86
CA GLN A 394 -6.03 -10.91 32.86
C GLN A 394 -4.50 -10.84 32.89
N ARG A 395 -3.83 -12.00 32.88
CA ARG A 395 -2.37 -12.09 32.87
C ARG A 395 -1.76 -11.33 31.69
N ILE A 396 -2.26 -11.56 30.48
CA ILE A 396 -1.71 -10.90 29.28
C ILE A 396 -2.03 -9.39 29.30
N GLU A 397 -3.22 -8.99 29.76
CA GLU A 397 -3.55 -7.57 29.94
C GLU A 397 -2.58 -6.88 30.90
N THR A 398 -2.29 -7.49 32.05
CA THR A 398 -1.31 -6.97 33.01
C THR A 398 0.09 -6.90 32.41
N LEU A 399 0.54 -7.92 31.68
CA LEU A 399 1.84 -7.92 31.00
C LEU A 399 1.95 -6.80 29.97
N VAL A 400 0.91 -6.63 29.13
CA VAL A 400 0.87 -5.55 28.13
C VAL A 400 0.89 -4.19 28.79
N LEU A 401 0.10 -3.96 29.84
CA LEU A 401 0.08 -2.69 30.59
C LEU A 401 1.46 -2.38 31.19
N HIS A 402 2.08 -3.36 31.84
CA HIS A 402 3.39 -3.20 32.46
C HIS A 402 4.47 -2.81 31.44
N GLN A 403 4.51 -3.49 30.30
CA GLN A 403 5.49 -3.22 29.24
C GLN A 403 5.18 -1.91 28.50
N CYS A 404 3.89 -1.61 28.27
CA CYS A 404 3.44 -0.35 27.68
C CYS A 404 3.89 0.86 28.51
N ALA A 405 3.89 0.75 29.85
CA ALA A 405 4.35 1.82 30.73
C ALA A 405 5.83 2.21 30.53
N GLN A 406 6.65 1.35 29.92
CA GLN A 406 8.07 1.61 29.65
C GLN A 406 8.30 2.38 28.34
N LEU A 407 7.29 2.49 27.48
CA LEU A 407 7.38 3.18 26.19
C LEU A 407 7.20 4.70 26.33
N PRO A 408 7.62 5.52 25.34
CA PRO A 408 7.22 6.92 25.24
C PRO A 408 5.69 7.09 25.17
N PRO A 409 5.10 8.15 25.76
CA PRO A 409 3.65 8.34 25.85
C PRO A 409 2.87 8.16 24.54
N TRP A 410 3.39 8.67 23.42
CA TRP A 410 2.74 8.58 22.11
C TRP A 410 2.74 7.17 21.50
N GLN A 411 3.66 6.29 21.91
CA GLN A 411 3.66 4.88 21.52
C GLN A 411 2.68 4.05 22.36
N ARG A 412 2.34 4.51 23.57
CA ARG A 412 1.42 3.82 24.48
C ARG A 412 -0.01 3.83 23.95
N LEU A 413 -0.47 4.99 23.45
CA LEU A 413 -1.87 5.19 23.06
C LEU A 413 -2.38 4.18 22.01
N PRO A 414 -1.66 3.86 20.91
CA PRO A 414 -2.10 2.84 19.96
C PRO A 414 -2.09 1.40 20.50
N ILE A 415 -1.40 1.14 21.62
CA ILE A 415 -1.40 -0.15 22.31
C ILE A 415 -2.60 -0.20 23.25
N LEU A 416 -2.78 0.84 24.07
CA LEU A 416 -3.88 0.96 25.02
C LEU A 416 -5.24 0.94 24.32
N GLU A 417 -5.38 1.60 23.17
CA GLU A 417 -6.60 1.56 22.33
C GLU A 417 -6.98 0.12 21.96
N LYS A 418 -6.00 -0.72 21.62
CA LYS A 418 -6.25 -2.11 21.24
C LYS A 418 -6.52 -3.01 22.43
N LEU A 419 -6.12 -2.57 23.63
CA LEU A 419 -6.37 -3.29 24.87
C LEU A 419 -7.74 -2.94 25.46
N GLU A 420 -8.30 -1.79 25.10
CA GLU A 420 -9.61 -1.35 25.55
C GLU A 420 -10.71 -2.34 25.19
N LYS A 421 -11.60 -2.61 26.16
CA LYS A 421 -12.69 -3.58 26.04
C LYS A 421 -13.97 -3.01 26.64
N GLU A 422 -15.09 -3.48 26.10
CA GLU A 422 -16.41 -3.25 26.71
C GLU A 422 -16.58 -4.04 28.01
N VAL A 423 -15.92 -5.20 28.12
CA VAL A 423 -15.95 -6.07 29.31
C VAL A 423 -14.52 -6.46 29.69
N TRP A 424 -14.04 -5.88 30.79
CA TRP A 424 -12.71 -6.14 31.35
C TRP A 424 -12.63 -7.47 32.10
N SER A 425 -11.43 -8.05 32.20
CA SER A 425 -11.23 -9.25 33.01
C SER A 425 -11.49 -8.98 34.49
N CYS A 426 -11.16 -7.81 35.01
CA CYS A 426 -11.43 -7.39 36.38
C CYS A 426 -11.31 -5.86 36.52
N ALA A 427 -11.84 -5.33 37.63
CA ALA A 427 -11.86 -3.89 37.88
C ALA A 427 -10.46 -3.30 38.06
N GLU A 428 -9.51 -4.07 38.59
CA GLU A 428 -8.13 -3.62 38.81
C GLU A 428 -7.41 -3.35 37.47
N VAL A 429 -7.63 -4.20 36.46
CA VAL A 429 -7.05 -4.01 35.12
C VAL A 429 -7.69 -2.81 34.42
N GLU A 430 -9.00 -2.63 34.55
CA GLU A 430 -9.71 -1.47 34.01
C GLU A 430 -9.17 -0.15 34.61
N GLN A 431 -9.02 -0.09 35.93
CA GLN A 431 -8.45 1.07 36.61
C GLN A 431 -7.00 1.33 36.19
N ALA A 432 -6.18 0.28 36.11
CA ALA A 432 -4.80 0.39 35.65
C ALA A 432 -4.70 0.89 34.20
N TRP A 433 -5.60 0.42 33.32
CA TRP A 433 -5.70 0.90 31.94
C TRP A 433 -6.12 2.38 31.89
N SER A 434 -7.13 2.78 32.64
CA SER A 434 -7.61 4.17 32.67
C SER A 434 -6.51 5.13 33.13
N ALA A 435 -5.80 4.77 34.21
CA ALA A 435 -4.66 5.55 34.70
C ALA A 435 -3.53 5.62 33.66
N ALA A 436 -3.23 4.51 32.98
CA ALA A 436 -2.21 4.48 31.93
C ALA A 436 -2.61 5.32 30.70
N TRP A 437 -3.90 5.37 30.36
CA TRP A 437 -4.44 6.18 29.28
C TRP A 437 -4.27 7.67 29.57
N GLU A 438 -4.73 8.13 30.72
CA GLU A 438 -4.58 9.54 31.15
C GLU A 438 -3.11 9.96 31.20
N ALA A 439 -2.25 9.11 31.79
CA ALA A 439 -0.81 9.33 31.87
C ALA A 439 -0.10 9.32 30.51
N ALA A 440 -0.76 8.87 29.44
CA ALA A 440 -0.22 8.91 28.08
C ALA A 440 -0.77 10.10 27.27
N VAL A 441 -2.07 10.41 27.37
CA VAL A 441 -2.72 11.47 26.57
C VAL A 441 -2.16 12.85 26.90
N ALA A 442 -2.09 13.22 28.18
CA ALA A 442 -1.68 14.57 28.57
C ALA A 442 -0.22 14.87 28.18
N PRO A 443 0.77 14.00 28.50
CA PRO A 443 2.15 14.23 28.07
C PRO A 443 2.35 14.20 26.56
N ALA A 444 1.64 13.33 25.82
CA ALA A 444 1.74 13.29 24.35
C ALA A 444 1.18 14.57 23.72
N THR A 445 0.06 15.08 24.23
CA THR A 445 -0.54 16.36 23.79
C THR A 445 0.40 17.53 24.09
N GLN A 446 0.99 17.56 25.29
CA GLN A 446 1.96 18.60 25.66
C GLN A 446 3.22 18.55 24.78
N ALA A 447 3.79 17.37 24.57
CA ALA A 447 4.95 17.19 23.69
C ALA A 447 4.65 17.65 22.26
N LEU A 448 3.43 17.41 21.76
CA LEU A 448 3.03 17.86 20.43
C LEU A 448 2.99 19.38 20.33
N ARG A 449 2.45 20.06 21.36
CA ARG A 449 2.45 21.54 21.42
C ARG A 449 3.84 22.14 21.50
N GLN A 450 4.81 21.38 22.00
CA GLN A 450 6.22 21.80 22.10
C GLN A 450 7.05 21.43 20.86
N ALA A 451 6.49 20.64 19.94
CA ALA A 451 7.20 20.25 18.72
C ALA A 451 7.40 21.46 17.80
N THR A 452 8.61 21.61 17.28
CA THR A 452 8.99 22.71 16.37
C THR A 452 9.37 22.23 14.97
N THR A 453 9.40 20.92 14.74
CA THR A 453 9.81 20.31 13.47
C THR A 453 8.86 19.20 13.06
N ALA A 454 8.78 18.93 11.76
CA ALA A 454 8.02 17.80 11.21
C ALA A 454 8.45 16.45 11.83
N GLN A 455 9.75 16.24 12.00
CA GLN A 455 10.32 15.00 12.54
C GLN A 455 9.85 14.73 13.99
N ALA A 456 9.73 15.78 14.80
CA ALA A 456 9.22 15.66 16.17
C ALA A 456 7.68 15.54 16.20
N ALA A 457 6.97 16.27 15.34
CA ALA A 457 5.52 16.32 15.34
C ALA A 457 4.88 15.02 14.79
N TRP A 458 5.44 14.43 13.74
CA TRP A 458 4.81 13.31 13.03
C TRP A 458 4.51 12.08 13.90
N PRO A 459 5.44 11.57 14.74
CA PRO A 459 5.14 10.44 15.62
C PRO A 459 4.06 10.75 16.66
N LEU A 460 4.04 11.99 17.18
CA LEU A 460 3.06 12.48 18.16
C LEU A 460 1.67 12.62 17.54
N LEU A 461 1.59 13.19 16.33
CA LEU A 461 0.36 13.31 15.54
C LEU A 461 -0.28 11.94 15.33
N LEU A 462 0.50 10.94 14.91
CA LEU A 462 0.01 9.56 14.71
C LEU A 462 -0.36 8.89 16.03
N GLY A 463 0.46 9.06 17.08
CA GLY A 463 0.24 8.47 18.39
C GLY A 463 -1.05 8.96 19.07
N LEU A 464 -1.47 10.21 18.81
CA LEU A 464 -2.68 10.81 19.38
C LEU A 464 -3.98 10.48 18.62
N LEU A 465 -3.91 9.86 17.42
CA LEU A 465 -5.10 9.47 16.67
C LEU A 465 -6.12 8.65 17.48
N PRO A 466 -5.72 7.68 18.33
CA PRO A 466 -6.65 6.90 19.15
C PRO A 466 -7.40 7.71 20.22
N ALA A 467 -6.91 8.91 20.56
CA ALA A 467 -7.55 9.77 21.55
C ALA A 467 -8.67 10.65 20.95
N LEU A 468 -8.64 10.91 19.64
CA LEU A 468 -9.68 11.71 18.95
C LEU A 468 -11.11 11.19 19.16
N PRO A 469 -11.39 9.88 19.13
CA PRO A 469 -12.73 9.37 19.35
C PRO A 469 -13.25 9.52 20.77
N LYS A 470 -12.36 9.59 21.77
CA LYS A 470 -12.75 9.75 23.17
C LYS A 470 -13.36 11.13 23.37
N ARG A 471 -14.45 11.21 24.14
CA ARG A 471 -15.08 12.50 24.46
C ARG A 471 -14.18 13.31 25.39
N GLU A 472 -13.59 12.64 26.37
CA GLU A 472 -12.66 13.22 27.33
C GLU A 472 -11.36 13.65 26.62
N GLY A 473 -11.04 14.94 26.72
CA GLY A 473 -9.82 15.51 26.14
C GLY A 473 -9.83 15.70 24.62
N ARG A 474 -10.94 15.41 23.92
CA ARG A 474 -11.03 15.53 22.45
C ARG A 474 -10.59 16.88 21.93
N ASP A 475 -11.15 17.94 22.50
CA ASP A 475 -10.90 19.32 22.07
C ASP A 475 -9.41 19.66 22.17
N ALA A 476 -8.78 19.26 23.27
CA ALA A 476 -7.37 19.51 23.53
C ALA A 476 -6.46 18.76 22.54
N VAL A 477 -6.80 17.49 22.24
CA VAL A 477 -6.09 16.64 21.28
C VAL A 477 -6.28 17.17 19.86
N LEU A 478 -7.52 17.43 19.44
CA LEU A 478 -7.84 17.92 18.09
C LEU A 478 -7.15 19.25 17.83
N ARG A 479 -7.25 20.23 18.75
CA ARG A 479 -6.56 21.52 18.60
C ARG A 479 -5.06 21.33 18.52
N ALA A 480 -4.45 20.55 19.41
CA ALA A 480 -3.01 20.30 19.37
C ALA A 480 -2.57 19.64 18.04
N GLN A 481 -3.35 18.72 17.49
CA GLN A 481 -3.06 18.11 16.19
C GLN A 481 -3.18 19.11 15.05
N LEU A 482 -4.25 19.91 15.01
CA LEU A 482 -4.48 20.91 13.96
C LEU A 482 -3.44 22.04 14.01
N ASP A 483 -3.07 22.50 15.21
CA ASP A 483 -2.04 23.53 15.41
C ASP A 483 -0.65 23.05 14.99
N ALA A 484 -0.38 21.75 15.07
CA ALA A 484 0.88 21.15 14.65
C ALA A 484 0.93 20.76 13.16
N LEU A 485 -0.21 20.71 12.44
CA LEU A 485 -0.21 20.40 11.00
C LEU A 485 0.72 21.31 10.19
N PRO A 486 0.77 22.64 10.40
CA PRO A 486 1.66 23.53 9.65
C PRO A 486 3.17 23.22 9.78
N LEU A 487 3.59 22.39 10.74
CA LEU A 487 4.97 21.92 10.86
C LEU A 487 5.36 20.93 9.76
N LEU A 488 4.38 20.36 9.07
CA LEU A 488 4.55 19.37 7.99
C LEU A 488 4.50 20.05 6.62
N ASP A 489 5.04 19.40 5.59
CA ASP A 489 4.83 19.87 4.22
C ASP A 489 3.36 19.65 3.77
N PRO A 490 2.88 20.35 2.72
CA PRO A 490 1.47 20.30 2.32
C PRO A 490 0.92 18.89 2.01
N ARG A 491 1.74 17.97 1.49
CA ARG A 491 1.29 16.59 1.19
C ARG A 491 1.10 15.79 2.46
N ASP A 492 2.04 15.92 3.40
CA ASP A 492 1.98 15.28 4.70
C ASP A 492 0.85 15.86 5.57
N GLN A 493 0.59 17.18 5.49
CA GLN A 493 -0.60 17.79 6.08
C GLN A 493 -1.89 17.14 5.59
N ALA A 494 -2.05 17.03 4.27
CA ALA A 494 -3.23 16.42 3.66
C ALA A 494 -3.39 14.95 4.07
N GLN A 495 -2.29 14.19 4.07
CA GLN A 495 -2.30 12.80 4.50
C GLN A 495 -2.70 12.65 5.98
N MET A 496 -2.16 13.49 6.86
CA MET A 496 -2.46 13.43 8.28
C MET A 496 -3.92 13.84 8.56
N LEU A 497 -4.41 14.90 7.90
CA LEU A 497 -5.80 15.33 8.02
C LEU A 497 -6.78 14.25 7.54
N GLU A 498 -6.47 13.58 6.42
CA GLU A 498 -7.26 12.43 5.96
C GLU A 498 -7.28 11.29 6.98
N ARG A 499 -6.15 11.01 7.64
CA ARG A 499 -6.05 9.99 8.72
C ARG A 499 -6.88 10.37 9.94
N MET A 500 -6.87 11.64 10.35
CA MET A 500 -7.71 12.15 11.45
C MET A 500 -9.20 11.96 11.14
N LEU A 501 -9.65 12.40 9.96
CA LEU A 501 -11.04 12.26 9.52
C LEU A 501 -11.47 10.79 9.41
N ARG A 502 -10.60 9.93 8.87
CA ARG A 502 -10.84 8.49 8.79
C ARG A 502 -10.96 7.85 10.18
N CYS A 503 -10.13 8.29 11.14
CA CYS A 503 -10.25 7.86 12.54
C CYS A 503 -11.62 8.23 13.10
N CYS A 504 -12.04 9.49 12.94
CA CYS A 504 -13.34 9.96 13.41
C CYS A 504 -14.52 9.16 12.81
N LEU A 505 -14.47 8.91 11.49
CA LEU A 505 -15.47 8.13 10.77
C LEU A 505 -15.55 6.66 11.23
N ARG A 506 -14.38 6.03 11.46
CA ARG A 506 -14.29 4.62 11.83
C ARG A 506 -14.93 4.34 13.18
N TYR A 507 -14.75 5.26 14.14
CA TYR A 507 -15.27 5.11 15.51
C TYR A 507 -16.61 5.80 15.74
N GLY A 508 -17.26 6.32 14.69
CA GLY A 508 -18.57 6.96 14.81
C GLY A 508 -18.57 8.18 15.75
N CYS A 509 -17.51 8.98 15.70
CA CYS A 509 -17.31 10.09 16.63
C CYS A 509 -18.40 11.14 16.45
N GLN A 510 -19.18 11.41 17.49
CA GLN A 510 -20.10 12.55 17.52
C GLN A 510 -19.29 13.84 17.68
N LEU A 511 -18.94 14.48 16.56
CA LEU A 511 -18.28 15.78 16.56
C LEU A 511 -19.31 16.90 16.73
N GLU A 512 -19.01 17.82 17.64
CA GLU A 512 -19.74 19.08 17.77
C GLU A 512 -19.44 20.03 16.60
N GLU A 513 -20.25 21.06 16.42
CA GLU A 513 -20.09 22.03 15.33
C GLU A 513 -18.73 22.71 15.35
N GLY A 514 -18.24 23.11 16.53
CA GLY A 514 -16.92 23.72 16.69
C GLY A 514 -15.78 22.82 16.21
N HIS A 515 -15.85 21.52 16.47
CA HIS A 515 -14.88 20.55 15.97
C HIS A 515 -14.90 20.45 14.45
N THR A 516 -16.10 20.46 13.88
CA THR A 516 -16.29 20.36 12.43
C THR A 516 -15.80 21.62 11.73
N SER A 517 -16.05 22.80 12.30
CA SER A 517 -15.51 24.09 11.81
C SER A 517 -13.98 24.06 11.76
N LEU A 518 -13.32 23.60 12.83
CA LEU A 518 -11.86 23.50 12.87
C LEU A 518 -11.30 22.57 11.78
N LEU A 519 -11.98 21.45 11.49
CA LEU A 519 -11.59 20.53 10.41
C LEU A 519 -11.81 21.14 9.01
N ILE A 520 -12.88 21.91 8.82
CA ILE A 520 -13.12 22.67 7.58
C ILE A 520 -12.00 23.70 7.39
N GLU A 521 -11.67 24.48 8.42
CA GLU A 521 -10.59 25.48 8.39
C GLU A 521 -9.23 24.84 8.07
N ALA A 522 -8.95 23.66 8.62
CA ALA A 522 -7.74 22.90 8.28
C ALA A 522 -7.72 22.48 6.80
N CYS A 523 -8.87 22.09 6.23
CA CYS A 523 -8.98 21.78 4.81
C CYS A 523 -8.78 23.01 3.91
N VAL A 524 -9.28 24.19 4.32
CA VAL A 524 -9.11 25.46 3.58
C VAL A 524 -7.62 25.77 3.38
N ARG A 525 -6.78 25.52 4.40
CA ARG A 525 -5.33 25.81 4.38
C ARG A 525 -4.54 24.91 3.42
N LEU A 526 -5.10 23.79 2.97
CA LEU A 526 -4.45 22.92 1.99
C LEU A 526 -4.53 23.54 0.58
N PRO A 527 -3.53 23.30 -0.29
CA PRO A 527 -3.66 23.57 -1.71
C PRO A 527 -4.85 22.83 -2.32
N PHE A 528 -5.57 23.45 -3.25
CA PHE A 528 -6.83 22.93 -3.81
C PHE A 528 -6.72 21.49 -4.34
N TYR A 529 -5.59 21.13 -4.95
CA TYR A 529 -5.35 19.80 -5.52
C TYR A 529 -5.12 18.70 -4.46
N LEU A 530 -4.89 19.06 -3.20
CA LEU A 530 -4.71 18.14 -2.06
C LEU A 530 -5.97 18.03 -1.18
N ARG A 531 -6.95 18.91 -1.35
CA ARG A 531 -8.22 18.91 -0.58
C ARG A 531 -9.16 17.73 -0.86
N PRO A 532 -9.30 17.18 -2.09
CA PRO A 532 -10.39 16.24 -2.40
C PRO A 532 -10.49 15.00 -1.49
N PRO A 533 -9.39 14.30 -1.14
CA PRO A 533 -9.46 13.14 -0.25
C PRO A 533 -10.00 13.47 1.15
N ALA A 534 -9.55 14.59 1.74
CA ALA A 534 -10.01 15.05 3.04
C ALA A 534 -11.48 15.53 2.98
N LEU A 535 -11.85 16.27 1.93
CA LEU A 535 -13.22 16.76 1.75
C LEU A 535 -14.25 15.64 1.61
N ASP A 536 -13.92 14.56 0.87
CA ASP A 536 -14.79 13.38 0.77
C ASP A 536 -15.06 12.77 2.16
N LYS A 537 -14.03 12.64 3.01
CA LYS A 537 -14.19 12.11 4.36
C LYS A 537 -14.95 13.08 5.26
N LEU A 538 -14.70 14.37 5.16
CA LEU A 538 -15.40 15.40 5.94
C LEU A 538 -16.89 15.47 5.59
N GLN A 539 -17.25 15.42 4.31
CA GLN A 539 -18.65 15.30 3.86
C GLN A 539 -19.35 14.09 4.47
N ASN A 540 -18.70 12.91 4.40
CA ASN A 540 -19.23 11.69 4.98
C ASN A 540 -19.40 11.78 6.50
N LEU A 541 -18.50 12.50 7.18
CA LEU A 541 -18.56 12.71 8.62
C LEU A 541 -19.74 13.62 8.98
N CYS A 542 -19.87 14.78 8.33
CA CYS A 542 -20.97 15.71 8.55
C CYS A 542 -22.35 15.06 8.34
N ARG A 543 -22.50 14.23 7.29
CA ARG A 543 -23.74 13.49 7.03
C ARG A 543 -24.14 12.54 8.16
N ARG A 544 -23.17 12.00 8.90
CA ARG A 544 -23.40 11.03 9.99
C ARG A 544 -23.60 11.71 11.34
N THR A 545 -22.89 12.81 11.61
CA THR A 545 -22.83 13.41 12.94
C THR A 545 -23.83 14.55 13.14
N LEU A 546 -24.34 15.15 12.07
CA LEU A 546 -25.21 16.33 12.13
C LEU A 546 -26.52 16.13 11.35
N PRO A 547 -27.41 15.17 11.72
CA PRO A 547 -28.71 15.05 11.09
C PRO A 547 -29.68 16.15 11.60
N GLY A 548 -30.09 17.08 10.73
CA GLY A 548 -31.17 18.05 11.00
C GLY A 548 -30.89 19.49 10.59
N GLU A 549 -31.91 20.36 10.71
CA GLU A 549 -31.90 21.78 10.32
C GLU A 549 -30.93 22.66 11.14
N ALA A 550 -30.52 22.22 12.34
CA ALA A 550 -29.58 22.95 13.21
C ALA A 550 -28.15 23.05 12.63
N SER A 551 -27.81 22.26 11.60
CA SER A 551 -26.47 22.19 11.01
C SER A 551 -26.21 23.15 9.84
N GLY A 552 -27.15 24.05 9.55
CA GLY A 552 -27.12 24.96 8.40
C GLY A 552 -25.79 25.72 8.20
N PRO A 553 -25.18 26.32 9.24
CA PRO A 553 -23.92 27.06 9.09
C PRO A 553 -22.74 26.19 8.67
N ILE A 554 -22.59 25.00 9.27
CA ILE A 554 -21.50 24.06 8.96
C ILE A 554 -21.67 23.47 7.56
N GLN A 555 -22.92 23.15 7.17
CA GLN A 555 -23.20 22.69 5.81
C GLN A 555 -22.90 23.77 4.77
N ALA A 556 -23.23 25.03 5.06
CA ALA A 556 -22.91 26.17 4.19
C ALA A 556 -21.40 26.39 4.06
N GLN A 557 -20.65 26.32 5.16
CA GLN A 557 -19.18 26.41 5.13
C GLN A 557 -18.55 25.30 4.29
N LEU A 558 -19.01 24.05 4.47
CA LEU A 558 -18.52 22.93 3.69
C LEU A 558 -18.87 23.05 2.20
N ALA A 559 -20.10 23.48 1.89
CA ALA A 559 -20.54 23.74 0.52
C ALA A 559 -19.70 24.84 -0.15
N ALA A 560 -19.43 25.94 0.56
CA ALA A 560 -18.57 27.02 0.09
C ALA A 560 -17.14 26.54 -0.21
N LEU A 561 -16.56 25.70 0.63
CA LEU A 561 -15.22 25.13 0.41
C LEU A 561 -15.18 24.17 -0.79
N LEU A 562 -16.24 23.37 -1.00
CA LEU A 562 -16.36 22.50 -2.18
C LEU A 562 -16.44 23.33 -3.46
N GLU A 563 -17.26 24.38 -3.45
CA GLU A 563 -17.41 25.27 -4.59
C GLU A 563 -16.11 26.02 -4.88
N GLN A 564 -15.45 26.54 -3.85
CA GLN A 564 -14.13 27.16 -3.97
C GLN A 564 -13.11 26.19 -4.59
N THR A 565 -13.05 24.95 -4.11
CA THR A 565 -12.11 23.93 -4.62
C THR A 565 -12.40 23.61 -6.09
N ALA A 566 -13.68 23.51 -6.47
CA ALA A 566 -14.09 23.31 -7.87
C ALA A 566 -13.72 24.49 -8.76
N ARG A 567 -13.94 25.73 -8.30
CA ARG A 567 -13.55 26.96 -9.03
C ARG A 567 -12.03 27.05 -9.23
N GLU A 568 -11.26 26.78 -8.19
CA GLU A 568 -9.78 26.77 -8.26
C GLU A 568 -9.27 25.68 -9.21
N GLN A 569 -9.90 24.49 -9.19
CA GLN A 569 -9.61 23.43 -10.15
C GLN A 569 -9.97 23.82 -11.58
N GLN A 570 -11.13 24.44 -11.82
CA GLN A 570 -11.54 24.93 -13.13
C GLN A 570 -10.61 26.03 -13.66
N ALA A 571 -10.22 26.98 -12.81
CA ALA A 571 -9.27 28.03 -13.16
C ALA A 571 -7.90 27.45 -13.54
N TRP A 572 -7.43 26.44 -12.80
CA TRP A 572 -6.21 25.71 -13.13
C TRP A 572 -6.31 24.90 -14.43
N MET A 573 -7.46 24.26 -14.70
CA MET A 573 -7.71 23.57 -15.97
C MET A 573 -7.75 24.55 -17.15
N ALA A 574 -8.36 25.72 -16.97
CA ALA A 574 -8.44 26.75 -17.99
C ALA A 574 -7.07 27.38 -18.32
N SER A 575 -6.24 27.64 -17.30
CA SER A 575 -4.87 28.13 -17.51
C SER A 575 -3.98 27.08 -18.18
N ALA A 576 -4.14 25.79 -17.83
CA ALA A 576 -3.44 24.70 -18.49
C ALA A 576 -3.90 24.48 -19.94
N ALA A 577 -5.18 24.68 -20.25
CA ALA A 577 -5.71 24.59 -21.61
C ALA A 577 -5.23 25.77 -22.47
N ALA A 578 -5.25 27.00 -21.94
CA ALA A 578 -4.74 28.18 -22.63
C ALA A 578 -3.24 28.10 -22.93
N GLY A 579 -2.45 27.49 -22.03
CA GLY A 579 -1.04 27.20 -22.26
C GLY A 579 -0.77 26.11 -23.32
N ALA A 580 -1.76 25.27 -23.65
CA ALA A 580 -1.66 24.22 -24.67
C ALA A 580 -2.15 24.67 -26.06
N THR A 581 -3.01 25.69 -26.16
CA THR A 581 -3.41 26.31 -27.44
C THR A 581 -2.44 27.39 -27.92
N GLN A 582 -1.53 27.85 -27.06
CA GLN A 582 -0.50 28.83 -27.40
C GLN A 582 0.91 28.21 -27.59
N ALA A 583 1.03 26.90 -27.43
CA ALA A 583 2.23 26.11 -27.73
C ALA A 583 2.01 25.30 -29.01
#